data_AF-A0A1G3L4M6-F1
#
_entry.id   AF-A0A1G3L4M6-F1
#
_cell.length_a   1.000
_cell.length_b   1.000
_cell.length_c   1.000
_cell.angle_alpha   90.00
_cell.angle_beta   90.00
_cell.angle_gamma   90.00
#
_symmetry.space_group_name_H-M   'P 1'
#
loop_
_entity.id
_entity.type
_entity.pdbx_description
1 polymer ?
#
loop_
_entity_poly.entity_id
_entity_poly.type
_entity_poly.pdbx_seq_one_letter_code
_entity_poly.pdbx_strand_id
1 'polypeptide(L)' 'MKSDALIMQEGFEAVFKKLDLVEAERFIALLKRDHFDYTEWRKSILEEGTIQDLSHKAMEYRNLKKKIEKK' A
#
# COMPACT_ATOMS: atom_id res chain seq x y z
N MET A 1 4.86 -3.86 -17.21
CA MET A 1 5.02 -4.04 -15.76
C MET A 1 6.44 -3.61 -15.41
N LYS A 2 6.68 -2.96 -14.26
CA LYS A 2 8.05 -2.63 -13.85
C LYS A 2 8.81 -3.92 -13.53
N SER A 3 10.13 -3.91 -13.69
CA SER A 3 10.97 -5.03 -13.24
C SER A 3 11.09 -5.04 -11.73
N ASP A 4 11.36 -6.20 -11.16
CA ASP A 4 11.55 -6.38 -9.71
C ASP A 4 12.65 -5.43 -9.19
N ALA A 5 13.74 -5.27 -9.95
CA ALA A 5 14.81 -4.34 -9.62
C ALA A 5 14.34 -2.89 -9.53
N LEU A 6 13.50 -2.44 -10.46
CA LEU A 6 12.96 -1.08 -10.46
C LEU A 6 11.97 -0.87 -9.30
N ILE A 7 11.15 -1.88 -9.00
CA ILE A 7 10.23 -1.86 -7.84
C ILE A 7 11.02 -1.75 -6.54
N MET A 8 12.11 -2.53 -6.41
CA MET A 8 12.98 -2.46 -5.24
C MET A 8 13.65 -1.10 -5.10
N GLN A 9 14.19 -0.55 -6.19
CA GLN A 9 14.83 0.76 -6.18
C GLN A 9 13.87 1.86 -5.71
N GLU A 10 12.68 1.93 -6.30
CA GLU A 10 11.66 2.91 -5.92
C GLU A 10 11.20 2.73 -4.47
N GLY A 11 11.12 1.48 -4.00
CA GLY A 11 10.80 1.16 -2.60
C GLY A 11 11.85 1.71 -1.63
N PHE A 12 13.15 1.51 -1.92
CA PHE A 12 14.22 2.07 -1.10
C PHE A 12 14.18 3.60 -1.08
N GLU A 13 14.04 4.23 -2.26
CA GLU A 13 13.94 5.70 -2.35
C GLU A 13 12.77 6.24 -1.51
N ALA A 14 11.62 5.56 -1.52
CA ALA A 14 10.47 5.95 -0.72
C ALA A 14 10.72 5.88 0.79
N VAL A 15 11.42 4.84 1.26
CA VAL A 15 11.79 4.67 2.67
C VAL A 15 12.75 5.76 3.11
N PHE A 16 13.87 5.95 2.39
CA PHE A 16 14.90 6.94 2.73
C PHE A 16 14.46 8.40 2.53
N LYS A 17 13.37 8.64 1.78
CA LYS A 17 12.73 9.96 1.71
C LYS A 17 11.96 10.33 2.99
N LYS A 18 11.59 9.34 3.80
CA LYS A 18 10.75 9.52 4.99
C LYS A 18 11.46 9.25 6.31
N LEU A 19 12.40 8.32 6.31
CA LEU A 19 13.16 7.91 7.48
C LEU A 19 14.61 8.37 7.34
N ASP A 20 15.25 8.69 8.45
CA ASP A 20 16.70 8.89 8.44
C ASP A 20 17.43 7.55 8.21
N LEU A 21 18.75 7.62 8.04
CA LEU A 21 19.59 6.45 7.74
C LEU A 21 19.42 5.33 8.77
N VAL A 22 19.42 5.66 10.07
CA VAL A 22 19.35 4.67 11.15
C VAL A 22 17.94 4.06 11.22
N GLU A 23 16.91 4.88 11.07
CA GLU A 23 15.52 4.43 11.05
C GLU A 23 15.20 3.54 9.84
N ALA A 24 15.70 3.90 8.65
CA ALA A 24 15.52 3.15 7.42
C ALA A 24 16.17 1.76 7.49
N GLU A 25 17.42 1.68 7.97
CA GLU A 25 18.12 0.41 8.16
C GLU A 25 17.40 -0.48 9.19
N ARG A 26 16.93 0.10 10.31
CA ARG A 26 16.13 -0.63 11.30
C ARG A 26 14.81 -1.12 10.72
N PHE A 27 14.12 -0.33 9.91
CA PHE A 27 12.88 -0.73 9.25
C PHE A 27 13.10 -1.93 8.31
N ILE A 28 14.14 -1.88 7.47
CA ILE A 28 14.49 -2.99 6.56
C ILE A 28 14.86 -4.24 7.35
N ALA A 29 15.60 -4.09 8.45
CA ALA A 29 15.95 -5.20 9.33
C ALA A 29 14.71 -5.83 9.99
N LEU A 30 13.76 -5.03 10.47
CA LEU A 30 12.51 -5.52 11.06
C LEU A 30 11.64 -6.24 10.03
N LEU A 31 11.52 -5.71 8.81
CA LEU A 31 10.80 -6.37 7.71
C LEU A 31 11.37 -7.75 7.35
N LYS A 32 12.69 -7.92 7.45
CA LYS A 32 13.37 -9.19 7.12
C LYS A 32 13.41 -10.18 8.28
N ARG A 33 13.50 -9.68 9.52
CA ARG A 33 13.77 -10.50 10.71
C ARG A 33 12.48 -10.98 11.38
N ASP A 34 11.48 -10.12 11.42
CA ASP A 34 10.18 -10.48 11.95
C ASP A 34 9.35 -11.05 10.81
N HIS A 35 8.54 -12.09 11.08
CA HIS A 35 7.58 -12.62 10.12
C HIS A 35 6.51 -11.56 9.87
N PHE A 36 6.86 -10.51 9.11
CA PHE A 36 5.96 -9.40 8.85
C PHE A 36 4.72 -9.94 8.16
N ASP A 37 3.63 -10.01 8.92
CA ASP A 37 2.38 -10.53 8.42
C ASP A 37 1.70 -9.45 7.59
N TYR A 38 1.93 -9.54 6.28
CA TYR A 38 1.30 -8.67 5.30
C TYR A 38 -0.23 -8.67 5.44
N THR A 39 -0.85 -9.79 5.81
CA THR A 39 -2.31 -9.90 5.95
C THR A 39 -2.79 -9.08 7.15
N GLU A 40 -2.13 -9.19 8.30
CA GLU A 40 -2.48 -8.42 9.49
C GLU A 40 -2.22 -6.92 9.31
N TRP A 41 -1.06 -6.55 8.74
CA TRP A 41 -0.81 -5.16 8.40
C TRP A 41 -1.86 -4.62 7.42
N ARG A 42 -2.26 -5.41 6.41
CA ARG A 42 -3.27 -5.00 5.44
C ARG A 42 -4.64 -4.78 6.07
N LYS A 43 -5.01 -5.57 7.10
CA LYS A 43 -6.26 -5.36 7.86
C LYS A 43 -6.26 -4.03 8.59
N SER A 44 -5.12 -3.61 9.16
CA SER A 44 -5.02 -2.33 9.90
C SER A 44 -5.25 -1.08 9.04
N ILE A 45 -5.06 -1.18 7.72
CA ILE A 45 -5.27 -0.07 6.78
C ILE A 45 -6.57 -0.19 5.98
N LEU A 46 -7.29 -1.31 6.09
CA LEU A 46 -8.64 -1.38 5.56
C LEU A 46 -9.55 -0.56 6.48
N GLU A 47 -10.32 0.34 5.88
CA GLU A 47 -11.38 1.04 6.61
C GLU A 47 -12.33 0.02 7.24
N GLU A 48 -12.74 0.28 8.49
CA GLU A 48 -13.76 -0.52 9.15
C GLU A 48 -15.05 -0.53 8.31
N GLY A 49 -15.62 -1.71 8.12
CA GLY A 49 -16.82 -1.92 7.31
C GLY A 49 -17.01 -3.37 6.93
N THR A 50 -18.24 -3.73 6.59
CA THR A 50 -18.56 -5.06 6.08
C THR A 50 -18.05 -5.20 4.63
N ILE A 51 -17.97 -6.45 4.14
CA ILE A 51 -17.66 -6.73 2.73
C ILE A 51 -18.66 -6.00 1.80
N GLN A 52 -19.91 -5.85 2.25
CA GLN A 52 -20.98 -5.16 1.56
C GLN A 52 -20.68 -3.67 1.44
N ASP A 53 -20.17 -3.02 2.50
CA ASP A 53 -19.79 -1.61 2.48
C ASP A 53 -18.61 -1.37 1.53
N LEU A 54 -17.61 -2.26 1.54
CA LEU A 54 -16.49 -2.20 0.61
C LEU A 54 -16.97 -2.37 -0.85
N SER A 55 -17.88 -3.30 -1.10
CA SER A 55 -18.48 -3.52 -2.42
C SER A 55 -19.25 -2.28 -2.90
N HIS A 56 -20.03 -1.66 -2.01
CA HIS A 56 -20.78 -0.44 -2.33
C HIS A 56 -19.83 0.71 -2.70
N LYS A 57 -18.82 0.97 -1.87
CA LYS A 57 -17.78 2.00 -2.13
C LYS A 57 -17.07 1.76 -3.46
N ALA A 58 -16.74 0.50 -3.78
CA ALA A 58 -16.11 0.15 -5.05
C ALA A 58 -17.03 0.43 -6.26
N MET A 59 -18.33 0.14 -6.15
CA MET A 59 -19.31 0.45 -7.19
C MET A 59 -19.49 1.97 -7.38
N GLU A 60 -19.54 2.73 -6.29
CA GLU A 60 -19.62 4.19 -6.32
C GLU A 60 -18.40 4.78 -7.03
N TYR A 61 -17.19 4.34 -6.66
CA TYR A 61 -15.95 4.78 -7.31
C TYR A 61 -15.95 4.47 -8.81
N ARG A 62 -16.36 3.27 -9.22
CA ARG A 62 -16.49 2.88 -10.63
C ARG A 62 -17.46 3.80 -11.38
N ASN A 63 -18.60 4.11 -10.78
CA ASN A 63 -19.61 4.96 -11.40
C ASN A 63 -19.15 6.43 -11.50
N LEU A 64 -18.44 6.93 -10.49
CA LEU A 64 -17.84 8.25 -10.50
C LEU A 64 -16.79 8.37 -11.62
N LYS A 65 -15.88 7.39 -11.74
CA LYS A 65 -14.87 7.35 -12.80
C LYS A 65 -15.50 7.38 -14.20
N LYS A 66 -16.55 6.59 -14.41
CA LYS A 66 -17.33 6.60 -15.67
C LYS A 66 -17.99 7.94 -15.98
N LYS A 67 -18.41 8.71 -14.96
CA LYS A 67 -18.99 10.05 -15.16
C LYS A 67 -17.91 11.07 -15.54
N ILE A 68 -16.72 10.97 -14.95
CA ILE A 68 -15.58 11.83 -15.27
C ILE A 68 -15.08 11.56 -16.69
N GLU A 69 -14.98 10.28 -17.10
CA GLU A 69 -14.50 9.89 -18.44
C GLU A 69 -15.49 10.20 -19.57
N LYS A 70 -16.76 10.48 -19.25
CA LYS A 70 -17.82 10.83 -20.22
C LYS A 70 -18.00 12.34 -20.40
N LYS A 71 -17.24 13.16 -19.67
CA LYS A 71 -17.34 14.62 -19.67
C LYS A 71 -16.09 15.20 -20.32
#